data_AF-A0A4R0N1G0-F1
#
_entry.id   AF-A0A4R0N1G0-F1
#
_cell.length_a   1.000
_cell.length_b   1.000
_cell.length_c   1.000
_cell.angle_alpha   90.00
_cell.angle_beta   90.00
_cell.angle_gamma   90.00
#
_symmetry.space_group_name_H-M   'P 1'
#
loop_
_entity.id
_entity.type
_entity.pdbx_description
1 polymer ?
#
loop_
_entity_poly.entity_id
_entity_poly.type
_entity_poly.pdbx_seq_one_letter_code
_entity_poly.pdbx_strand_id
1 'polypeptide(L)'
;MKKYTKCLLMIGFIWVGSGMVSCKKYLDRDPEAIVSAESAFKDFRSFQGYTEELYNCIPDFTNRYWTNSFNWGEDEIQSTVQNFHFVNKIDNGDFWGWQREFDGWGAGFMDNAGANTNNDRFTKGLYPLAWYGIRKANLGLENLNLMVNATPEERDLIKGQLLFFRGWFHFMLIQYFGGLPYIDKVLPSDEPFRLPRLKYQECAAKAALDLRQAADLLPINWDNTTAGIQTLGKNQLRINKIMALGYLGKNYLWAASPLMNFESTGSKTYNAELSKKAAAAFAELLKLTESGAAPHKLLPFNQYSTNFYTMGQNFALPGGTEAIFSGPYWGAHGSTYGTAKQYTPAIVGADALVFAPTANYVNYYGMKNGLPIANSATADPSGSGYDPQSPWRDRDPRFYNDIIYDGVKVVQGTLAANMEAHRYANLFTSGSYRDDRSGSRTGYLMFKFVPRTANNFDQGWNYGQNLNIKVPYMRLADIYLMYAEAAATGYESATATTDGFGKSAVDAINVIRDRAGVGRVAAQFLGSTTEFMKEVRRERAVELAFEGHRFNDLRRWRLLAEVPYTLKTAAEFDRAATLNPAADTKLNKVVNYRERVILQRPFTEKHYWLPLKRADVNMYKEFAQNPGW
;
A
#
# COMPACT_ATOMS: atom_id res chain seq x y z
N MET A 1 -18.11 3.72 -78.00
CA MET A 1 -18.32 3.08 -76.68
C MET A 1 -19.67 3.45 -76.06
N LYS A 2 -20.78 3.28 -76.80
CA LYS A 2 -22.14 3.68 -76.37
C LYS A 2 -23.15 2.51 -76.35
N LYS A 3 -22.66 1.26 -76.43
CA LYS A 3 -23.48 0.03 -76.36
C LYS A 3 -23.29 -0.81 -75.08
N TYR A 4 -22.39 -0.42 -74.18
CA TYR A 4 -22.14 -1.14 -72.91
C TYR A 4 -22.61 -0.38 -71.66
N THR A 5 -22.98 0.90 -71.78
CA THR A 5 -23.45 1.72 -70.66
C THR A 5 -24.91 1.45 -70.24
N LYS A 6 -25.75 0.92 -71.15
CA LYS A 6 -27.15 0.54 -70.81
C LYS A 6 -27.30 -0.83 -70.15
N CYS A 7 -26.39 -1.79 -70.40
CA CYS A 7 -26.41 -3.09 -69.70
C CYS A 7 -25.84 -2.99 -68.27
N LEU A 8 -24.86 -2.12 -68.02
CA LEU A 8 -24.30 -1.92 -66.68
C LEU A 8 -25.26 -1.22 -65.71
N LEU A 9 -26.16 -0.35 -66.21
CA LEU A 9 -27.19 0.31 -65.39
C LEU A 9 -28.39 -0.59 -65.06
N MET A 10 -28.68 -1.62 -65.86
CA MET A 10 -29.76 -2.59 -65.57
C MET A 10 -29.33 -3.71 -64.62
N ILE A 11 -28.04 -4.07 -64.61
CA ILE A 11 -27.47 -5.01 -63.63
C ILE A 11 -27.29 -4.34 -62.25
N GLY A 12 -27.06 -3.01 -62.23
CA GLY A 12 -26.98 -2.23 -60.99
C GLY A 12 -28.30 -2.02 -60.24
N PHE A 13 -29.47 -2.12 -60.92
CA PHE A 13 -30.77 -1.95 -60.26
C PHE A 13 -31.46 -3.28 -59.85
N ILE A 14 -31.01 -4.42 -60.38
CA ILE A 14 -31.53 -5.74 -59.98
C ILE A 14 -30.76 -6.31 -58.76
N TRP A 15 -29.58 -5.76 -58.44
CA TRP A 15 -28.86 -6.05 -57.19
C TRP A 15 -29.25 -5.16 -56.00
N VAL A 16 -30.17 -4.21 -56.19
CA VAL A 16 -30.70 -3.34 -55.12
C VAL A 16 -32.13 -3.76 -54.69
N GLY A 17 -32.75 -4.72 -55.39
CA GLY A 17 -34.15 -5.14 -55.16
C GLY A 17 -34.37 -6.46 -54.41
N SER A 18 -33.33 -7.25 -54.13
CA SER A 18 -33.48 -8.65 -53.65
C SER A 18 -33.03 -8.91 -52.21
N GLY A 19 -32.78 -7.85 -51.42
CA GLY A 19 -32.36 -7.96 -50.02
C GLY A 19 -33.46 -7.69 -48.98
N MET A 20 -34.69 -7.35 -49.40
CA MET A 20 -35.82 -7.10 -48.50
C MET A 20 -36.71 -8.34 -48.38
N VAL A 21 -36.17 -9.41 -47.79
CA VAL A 21 -36.99 -10.38 -47.08
C VAL A 21 -36.65 -10.23 -45.61
N SER A 22 -37.58 -9.58 -44.91
CA SER A 22 -37.67 -9.49 -43.47
C SER A 22 -37.55 -10.88 -42.83
N CYS A 23 -36.35 -11.29 -42.45
CA CYS A 23 -36.17 -12.15 -41.28
C CYS A 23 -36.41 -11.29 -40.03
N LYS A 24 -37.68 -11.12 -39.67
CA LYS A 24 -38.16 -10.58 -38.38
C LYS A 24 -37.87 -11.54 -37.20
N LYS A 25 -36.78 -12.31 -37.27
CA LYS A 25 -36.35 -13.30 -36.28
C LYS A 25 -34.83 -13.46 -36.42
N TYR A 26 -34.05 -12.52 -35.91
CA TYR A 26 -32.71 -12.78 -35.35
C TYR A 26 -32.14 -11.51 -34.70
N LEU A 27 -32.80 -11.06 -33.64
CA LEU A 27 -32.19 -10.28 -32.55
C LEU A 27 -33.06 -10.32 -31.29
N ASP A 28 -33.92 -11.34 -31.17
CA ASP A 28 -34.47 -11.70 -29.87
C ASP A 28 -33.38 -12.51 -29.19
N ARG A 29 -32.61 -11.85 -28.31
CA ARG A 29 -31.96 -12.58 -27.22
C ARG A 29 -33.05 -13.40 -26.54
N ASP A 30 -32.80 -14.69 -26.33
CA ASP A 30 -33.68 -15.54 -25.53
C ASP A 30 -34.11 -14.76 -24.27
N PRO A 31 -35.39 -14.74 -23.87
CA PRO A 31 -35.80 -14.11 -22.62
C PRO A 31 -35.00 -14.64 -21.42
N GLU A 32 -34.53 -15.89 -21.50
CA GLU A 32 -33.63 -16.52 -20.53
C GLU A 32 -32.19 -15.96 -20.54
N ALA A 33 -31.76 -15.29 -21.62
CA ALA A 33 -30.47 -14.60 -21.72
C ALA A 33 -30.50 -13.17 -21.16
N ILE A 34 -31.69 -12.65 -20.80
CA ILE A 34 -31.85 -11.42 -20.02
C ILE A 34 -31.98 -11.84 -18.56
N VAL A 35 -30.84 -12.13 -17.94
CA VAL A 35 -30.70 -12.14 -16.48
C VAL A 35 -31.14 -10.74 -16.02
N SER A 36 -32.34 -10.62 -15.42
CA SER A 36 -32.85 -9.32 -14.98
C SER A 36 -31.87 -8.72 -13.97
N ALA A 37 -31.73 -7.40 -13.92
CA ALA A 37 -30.85 -6.75 -12.94
C ALA A 37 -31.16 -7.20 -11.50
N GLU A 38 -32.42 -7.53 -11.23
CA GLU A 38 -32.91 -8.04 -9.95
C GLU A 38 -32.53 -9.49 -9.66
N SER A 39 -32.32 -10.34 -10.67
CA SER A 39 -31.93 -11.73 -10.46
C SER A 39 -30.57 -11.87 -9.78
N ALA A 40 -29.70 -10.87 -9.90
CA ALA A 40 -28.46 -10.80 -9.14
C ALA A 40 -28.69 -10.70 -7.62
N PHE A 41 -29.89 -10.27 -7.18
CA PHE A 41 -30.23 -10.05 -5.78
C PHE A 41 -31.21 -11.09 -5.20
N LYS A 42 -31.64 -12.07 -6.03
CA LYS A 42 -32.74 -12.98 -5.70
C LYS A 42 -32.43 -13.95 -4.55
N ASP A 43 -31.21 -14.48 -4.48
CA ASP A 43 -30.81 -15.43 -3.44
C ASP A 43 -29.38 -15.15 -2.99
N PHE A 44 -28.97 -15.76 -1.86
CA PHE A 44 -27.64 -15.53 -1.29
C PHE A 44 -26.52 -15.84 -2.28
N ARG A 45 -26.62 -16.89 -3.09
CA ARG A 45 -25.54 -17.28 -4.01
C ARG A 45 -25.36 -16.26 -5.13
N SER A 46 -26.46 -15.83 -5.73
CA SER A 46 -26.46 -14.81 -6.78
C SER A 46 -25.97 -13.47 -6.25
N PHE A 47 -26.41 -13.07 -5.05
CA PHE A 47 -25.98 -11.83 -4.42
C PHE A 47 -24.53 -11.89 -3.95
N GLN A 48 -24.06 -13.03 -3.44
CA GLN A 48 -22.66 -13.23 -3.15
C GLN A 48 -21.85 -13.04 -4.44
N GLY A 49 -22.25 -13.66 -5.55
CA GLY A 49 -21.62 -13.44 -6.87
C GLY A 49 -21.58 -11.97 -7.30
N TYR A 50 -22.66 -11.21 -7.06
CA TYR A 50 -22.66 -9.76 -7.25
C TYR A 50 -21.62 -9.08 -6.35
N THR A 51 -21.58 -9.43 -5.07
CA THR A 51 -20.69 -8.83 -4.06
C THR A 51 -19.22 -9.15 -4.32
N GLU A 52 -18.90 -10.34 -4.83
CA GLU A 52 -17.53 -10.78 -5.15
C GLU A 52 -16.82 -9.83 -6.13
N GLU A 53 -17.54 -9.14 -7.01
CA GLU A 53 -16.95 -8.18 -7.93
C GLU A 53 -16.33 -6.95 -7.22
N LEU A 54 -16.78 -6.61 -6.00
CA LEU A 54 -16.16 -5.55 -5.19
C LEU A 54 -14.74 -5.91 -4.75
N TYR A 55 -14.43 -7.19 -4.57
CA TYR A 55 -13.08 -7.63 -4.25
C TYR A 55 -12.13 -7.39 -5.43
N ASN A 56 -12.62 -7.52 -6.67
CA ASN A 56 -11.86 -7.18 -7.87
C ASN A 56 -11.69 -5.66 -8.06
N CYS A 57 -12.31 -4.83 -7.23
CA CYS A 57 -12.11 -3.39 -7.21
C CYS A 57 -10.96 -2.96 -6.29
N ILE A 58 -10.27 -3.90 -5.63
CA ILE A 58 -9.04 -3.65 -4.85
C ILE A 58 -7.83 -3.71 -5.79
N PRO A 59 -7.14 -2.59 -6.09
CA PRO A 59 -5.94 -2.64 -6.93
C PRO A 59 -4.81 -3.41 -6.23
N ASP A 60 -4.04 -4.21 -6.97
CA ASP A 60 -2.78 -4.77 -6.46
C ASP A 60 -1.66 -3.73 -6.64
N PHE A 61 -1.53 -2.76 -5.74
CA PHE A 61 -0.59 -1.65 -5.90
C PHE A 61 0.87 -2.07 -6.08
N THR A 62 1.26 -3.24 -5.57
CA THR A 62 2.63 -3.77 -5.70
C THR A 62 2.89 -4.26 -7.13
N ASN A 63 1.88 -4.86 -7.74
CA ASN A 63 2.02 -5.59 -9.01
C ASN A 63 1.04 -5.08 -10.08
N ARG A 64 0.53 -3.86 -9.99
CA ARG A 64 -0.50 -3.34 -10.90
C ARG A 64 0.02 -3.21 -12.33
N TYR A 65 1.26 -2.79 -12.50
CA TYR A 65 1.97 -2.70 -13.78
C TYR A 65 3.14 -3.69 -13.81
N TRP A 66 3.98 -3.64 -14.86
CA TRP A 66 5.26 -4.36 -14.88
C TRP A 66 6.09 -3.97 -13.65
N THR A 67 6.54 -2.73 -13.61
CA THR A 67 7.28 -2.16 -12.48
C THR A 67 6.40 -1.11 -11.82
N ASN A 68 6.31 -1.09 -10.49
CA ASN A 68 5.41 -0.19 -9.77
C ASN A 68 6.19 0.63 -8.76
N SER A 69 5.93 1.93 -8.75
CA SER A 69 6.42 2.85 -7.71
C SER A 69 5.25 3.20 -6.78
N PHE A 70 5.26 2.67 -5.56
CA PHE A 70 4.20 2.90 -4.57
C PHE A 70 4.71 3.53 -3.26
N ASN A 71 6.03 3.69 -3.13
CA ASN A 71 6.63 4.48 -2.06
C ASN A 71 6.92 5.88 -2.57
N TRP A 72 6.20 6.85 -2.03
CA TRP A 72 6.27 8.26 -2.44
C TRP A 72 6.82 9.16 -1.30
N GLY A 73 7.40 8.53 -0.27
CA GLY A 73 8.05 9.20 0.84
C GLY A 73 9.48 9.61 0.50
N GLU A 74 10.21 9.96 1.56
CA GLU A 74 11.66 10.11 1.53
C GLU A 74 12.39 8.77 1.63
N ASP A 75 11.66 7.65 1.75
CA ASP A 75 12.16 6.32 2.06
C ASP A 75 13.01 5.69 0.97
N GLU A 76 12.60 5.82 -0.28
CA GLU A 76 13.35 5.32 -1.44
C GLU A 76 13.60 6.41 -2.48
N ILE A 77 14.49 6.14 -3.42
CA ILE A 77 14.68 6.92 -4.63
C ILE A 77 14.90 5.97 -5.81
N GLN A 78 14.26 6.27 -6.95
CA GLN A 78 14.50 5.49 -8.17
C GLN A 78 15.80 5.93 -8.86
N SER A 79 16.37 5.03 -9.68
CA SER A 79 17.39 5.38 -10.67
C SER A 79 16.85 6.40 -11.69
N THR A 80 17.75 7.03 -12.45
CA THR A 80 17.38 8.16 -13.34
C THR A 80 16.74 7.73 -14.66
N VAL A 81 16.49 6.43 -14.87
CA VAL A 81 15.79 5.89 -16.05
C VAL A 81 14.30 5.73 -15.80
N GLN A 82 13.52 5.54 -16.88
CA GLN A 82 12.09 5.25 -16.82
C GLN A 82 11.34 6.26 -15.92
N ASN A 83 11.61 7.54 -16.12
CA ASN A 83 11.17 8.65 -15.27
C ASN A 83 9.66 8.97 -15.31
N PHE A 84 8.86 8.12 -15.96
CA PHE A 84 7.41 8.21 -16.00
C PHE A 84 6.75 7.70 -14.71
N HIS A 85 7.45 6.94 -13.87
CA HIS A 85 6.90 6.48 -12.60
C HIS A 85 6.53 7.63 -11.65
N PHE A 86 5.45 7.43 -10.88
CA PHE A 86 4.91 8.50 -10.03
C PHE A 86 5.88 8.94 -8.93
N VAL A 87 6.76 8.06 -8.40
CA VAL A 87 7.79 8.49 -7.45
C VAL A 87 8.76 9.52 -8.03
N ASN A 88 9.11 9.43 -9.32
CA ASN A 88 9.95 10.46 -9.94
C ASN A 88 9.20 11.79 -10.06
N LYS A 89 7.92 11.76 -10.45
CA LYS A 89 7.11 12.97 -10.58
C LYS A 89 6.91 13.65 -9.23
N ILE A 90 6.58 12.87 -8.20
CA ILE A 90 6.39 13.39 -6.86
C ILE A 90 7.70 13.98 -6.31
N ASP A 91 8.85 13.38 -6.57
CA ASP A 91 10.13 13.93 -6.14
C ASP A 91 10.44 15.30 -6.77
N ASN A 92 9.91 15.55 -7.97
CA ASN A 92 10.02 16.82 -8.68
C ASN A 92 8.87 17.81 -8.38
N GLY A 93 7.93 17.48 -7.49
CA GLY A 93 6.79 18.33 -7.15
C GLY A 93 5.60 18.24 -8.12
N ASP A 94 5.60 17.30 -9.06
CA ASP A 94 4.50 17.07 -9.99
C ASP A 94 3.50 16.05 -9.42
N PHE A 95 2.48 16.56 -8.71
CA PHE A 95 1.42 15.73 -8.15
C PHE A 95 0.29 15.46 -9.15
N TRP A 96 0.28 16.07 -10.34
CA TRP A 96 -0.68 15.67 -11.39
C TRP A 96 -0.40 14.26 -11.91
N GLY A 97 0.84 13.81 -11.75
CA GLY A 97 1.34 12.50 -12.17
C GLY A 97 0.57 11.26 -11.71
N TRP A 98 -0.31 11.35 -10.70
CA TRP A 98 -1.15 10.21 -10.31
C TRP A 98 -2.21 9.87 -11.37
N GLN A 99 -2.61 10.84 -12.19
CA GLN A 99 -3.65 10.67 -13.20
C GLN A 99 -3.04 10.08 -14.46
N ARG A 100 -3.78 9.16 -15.10
CA ARG A 100 -3.28 8.43 -16.28
C ARG A 100 -2.81 9.36 -17.41
N GLU A 101 -3.49 10.49 -17.61
CA GLU A 101 -3.17 11.46 -18.65
C GLU A 101 -1.83 12.18 -18.44
N PHE A 102 -1.34 12.23 -17.19
CA PHE A 102 -0.06 12.82 -16.83
C PHE A 102 1.02 11.77 -16.55
N ASP A 103 0.65 10.56 -16.15
CA ASP A 103 1.58 9.45 -15.83
C ASP A 103 2.41 9.01 -17.05
N GLY A 104 1.87 9.17 -18.27
CA GLY A 104 2.55 8.90 -19.55
C GLY A 104 2.50 7.44 -19.98
N TRP A 105 2.79 6.49 -19.09
CA TRP A 105 2.74 5.05 -19.37
C TRP A 105 1.68 4.29 -18.60
N GLY A 106 0.94 4.98 -17.72
CA GLY A 106 -0.07 4.35 -16.87
C GLY A 106 0.54 3.23 -16.04
N ALA A 107 1.61 3.52 -15.30
CA ALA A 107 2.29 2.61 -14.39
C ALA A 107 1.81 2.74 -12.93
N GLY A 108 1.20 3.87 -12.54
CA GLY A 108 0.68 4.07 -11.18
C GLY A 108 -0.65 3.35 -10.91
N PHE A 109 -0.90 2.87 -9.70
CA PHE A 109 -2.15 2.16 -9.36
C PHE A 109 -3.36 3.08 -9.09
N MET A 110 -3.16 4.40 -9.10
CA MET A 110 -4.16 5.38 -8.67
C MET A 110 -5.26 5.61 -9.70
N ASP A 111 -4.97 5.50 -11.00
CA ASP A 111 -5.91 5.89 -12.05
C ASP A 111 -5.85 4.98 -13.29
N ASN A 112 -6.96 4.94 -14.02
CA ASN A 112 -7.06 4.28 -15.32
C ASN A 112 -8.20 4.91 -16.16
N ALA A 113 -8.39 4.46 -17.41
CA ALA A 113 -9.40 5.01 -18.32
C ALA A 113 -10.84 4.85 -17.80
N GLY A 114 -11.08 3.84 -16.95
CA GLY A 114 -12.37 3.57 -16.36
C GLY A 114 -12.29 2.44 -15.35
N ALA A 115 -13.43 2.11 -14.73
CA ALA A 115 -13.52 0.98 -13.82
C ALA A 115 -13.50 -0.31 -14.63
N ASN A 116 -12.61 -1.24 -14.27
CA ASN A 116 -12.56 -2.58 -14.85
C ASN A 116 -12.40 -3.62 -13.75
N THR A 117 -13.38 -4.50 -13.63
CA THR A 117 -13.48 -5.51 -12.58
C THR A 117 -13.05 -6.91 -13.03
N ASN A 118 -12.48 -7.04 -14.22
CA ASN A 118 -11.85 -8.28 -14.69
C ASN A 118 -10.60 -8.64 -13.85
N ASN A 119 -9.90 -9.73 -14.13
CA ASN A 119 -8.72 -10.07 -13.33
C ASN A 119 -7.45 -9.28 -13.74
N ASP A 120 -7.44 -8.63 -14.91
CA ASP A 120 -6.24 -8.01 -15.48
C ASP A 120 -5.75 -6.83 -14.64
N ARG A 121 -4.61 -7.03 -13.99
CA ARG A 121 -3.96 -6.07 -13.10
C ARG A 121 -3.67 -4.72 -13.81
N PHE A 122 -3.42 -4.70 -15.12
CA PHE A 122 -3.04 -3.48 -15.85
C PHE A 122 -4.23 -2.55 -16.06
N THR A 123 -5.44 -3.07 -16.03
CA THR A 123 -6.67 -2.29 -16.22
C THR A 123 -7.22 -1.71 -14.92
N LYS A 124 -6.61 -2.04 -13.79
CA LYS A 124 -7.02 -1.54 -12.47
C LYS A 124 -6.54 -0.10 -12.25
N GLY A 125 -7.36 0.69 -11.56
CA GLY A 125 -7.03 2.03 -11.08
C GLY A 125 -7.92 2.37 -9.88
N LEU A 126 -7.32 2.80 -8.76
CA LEU A 126 -8.03 3.03 -7.50
C LEU A 126 -9.19 4.01 -7.67
N TYR A 127 -8.95 5.16 -8.31
CA TYR A 127 -9.93 6.23 -8.42
C TYR A 127 -11.21 5.80 -9.15
N PRO A 128 -11.16 5.27 -10.39
CA PRO A 128 -12.37 4.81 -11.06
C PRO A 128 -13.01 3.60 -10.37
N LEU A 129 -12.21 2.66 -9.84
CA LEU A 129 -12.75 1.48 -9.14
C LEU A 129 -13.44 1.83 -7.82
N ALA A 130 -12.97 2.84 -7.11
CA ALA A 130 -13.60 3.29 -5.87
C ALA A 130 -15.01 3.84 -6.13
N TRP A 131 -15.17 4.72 -7.12
CA TRP A 131 -16.50 5.23 -7.47
C TRP A 131 -17.44 4.15 -7.99
N TYR A 132 -16.92 3.22 -8.81
CA TYR A 132 -17.68 2.04 -9.24
C TYR A 132 -18.12 1.18 -8.05
N GLY A 133 -17.19 0.87 -7.15
CA GLY A 133 -17.44 0.06 -5.96
C GLY A 133 -18.44 0.71 -5.01
N ILE A 134 -18.38 2.04 -4.84
CA ILE A 134 -19.36 2.81 -4.05
C ILE A 134 -20.77 2.68 -4.65
N ARG A 135 -20.92 2.92 -5.96
CA ARG A 135 -22.22 2.78 -6.63
C ARG A 135 -22.76 1.36 -6.49
N LYS A 136 -21.90 0.36 -6.70
CA LYS A 136 -22.27 -1.04 -6.61
C LYS A 136 -22.66 -1.45 -5.18
N ALA A 137 -21.95 -0.97 -4.17
CA ALA A 137 -22.32 -1.17 -2.77
C ALA A 137 -23.70 -0.57 -2.47
N ASN A 138 -23.97 0.66 -2.94
CA ASN A 138 -25.29 1.29 -2.75
C ASN A 138 -26.42 0.53 -3.44
N LEU A 139 -26.21 0.09 -4.69
CA LEU A 139 -27.18 -0.76 -5.41
C LEU A 139 -27.46 -2.05 -4.64
N GLY A 140 -26.43 -2.71 -4.11
CA GLY A 140 -26.63 -3.88 -3.26
C GLY A 140 -27.43 -3.53 -2.00
N LEU A 141 -27.07 -2.47 -1.28
CA LEU A 141 -27.73 -2.09 -0.03
C LEU A 141 -29.23 -1.76 -0.23
N GLU A 142 -29.58 -1.08 -1.32
CA GLU A 142 -30.98 -0.76 -1.67
C GLU A 142 -31.80 -2.00 -2.05
N ASN A 143 -31.16 -3.08 -2.51
CA ASN A 143 -31.82 -4.30 -2.98
C ASN A 143 -31.70 -5.49 -2.02
N LEU A 144 -31.23 -5.29 -0.78
CA LEU A 144 -31.09 -6.35 0.23
C LEU A 144 -32.41 -7.08 0.53
N ASN A 145 -33.55 -6.38 0.38
CA ASN A 145 -34.89 -6.92 0.59
C ASN A 145 -35.33 -7.91 -0.50
N LEU A 146 -34.69 -7.89 -1.68
CA LEU A 146 -35.03 -8.79 -2.80
C LEU A 146 -34.55 -10.23 -2.59
N MET A 147 -33.61 -10.46 -1.66
CA MET A 147 -33.19 -11.82 -1.33
C MET A 147 -34.38 -12.59 -0.78
N VAL A 148 -34.76 -13.67 -1.47
CA VAL A 148 -35.73 -14.67 -1.01
C VAL A 148 -34.96 -15.88 -0.48
N ASN A 149 -35.56 -16.61 0.47
CA ASN A 149 -35.00 -17.83 1.07
C ASN A 149 -33.59 -17.68 1.69
N ALA A 150 -33.10 -16.46 1.93
CA ALA A 150 -31.84 -16.21 2.62
C ALA A 150 -32.06 -16.14 4.14
N THR A 151 -31.20 -16.84 4.88
CA THR A 151 -31.13 -16.82 6.34
C THR A 151 -30.70 -15.44 6.86
N PRO A 152 -30.95 -15.11 8.14
CA PRO A 152 -30.43 -13.88 8.73
C PRO A 152 -28.90 -13.77 8.62
N GLU A 153 -28.18 -14.87 8.85
CA GLU A 153 -26.71 -14.93 8.71
C GLU A 153 -26.28 -14.53 7.29
N GLU A 154 -26.87 -15.13 6.26
CA GLU A 154 -26.55 -14.80 4.86
C GLU A 154 -26.82 -13.33 4.50
N ARG A 155 -27.91 -12.76 5.02
CA ARG A 155 -28.23 -11.34 4.80
C ARG A 155 -27.22 -10.43 5.47
N ASP A 156 -26.82 -10.76 6.70
CA ASP A 156 -25.82 -10.02 7.46
C ASP A 156 -24.45 -10.09 6.80
N LEU A 157 -24.07 -11.26 6.27
CA LEU A 157 -22.83 -11.45 5.51
C LEU A 157 -22.78 -10.58 4.25
N ILE A 158 -23.86 -10.51 3.46
CA ILE A 158 -23.93 -9.65 2.27
C ILE A 158 -23.89 -8.17 2.69
N LYS A 159 -24.74 -7.76 3.63
CA LYS A 159 -24.82 -6.38 4.10
C LYS A 159 -23.48 -5.90 4.68
N GLY A 160 -22.82 -6.73 5.49
CA GLY A 160 -21.53 -6.42 6.09
C GLY A 160 -20.43 -6.19 5.04
N GLN A 161 -20.36 -7.03 4.00
CA GLN A 161 -19.40 -6.86 2.90
C GLN A 161 -19.66 -5.56 2.11
N LEU A 162 -20.92 -5.28 1.76
CA LEU A 162 -21.30 -4.06 1.03
C LEU A 162 -20.95 -2.79 1.82
N LEU A 163 -21.27 -2.77 3.12
CA LEU A 163 -20.94 -1.66 4.02
C LEU A 163 -19.43 -1.47 4.14
N PHE A 164 -18.67 -2.56 4.34
CA PHE A 164 -17.22 -2.47 4.40
C PHE A 164 -16.65 -1.83 3.14
N PHE A 165 -17.04 -2.31 1.96
CA PHE A 165 -16.50 -1.78 0.72
C PHE A 165 -16.90 -0.32 0.50
N ARG A 166 -18.15 0.07 0.80
CA ARG A 166 -18.55 1.47 0.73
C ARG A 166 -17.70 2.37 1.63
N GLY A 167 -17.52 1.98 2.90
CA GLY A 167 -16.69 2.72 3.85
C GLY A 167 -15.21 2.74 3.45
N TRP A 168 -14.69 1.60 3.00
CA TRP A 168 -13.29 1.45 2.57
C TRP A 168 -12.98 2.28 1.34
N PHE A 169 -13.81 2.26 0.30
CA PHE A 169 -13.59 3.08 -0.90
C PHE A 169 -13.62 4.58 -0.59
N HIS A 170 -14.56 5.05 0.24
CA HIS A 170 -14.56 6.44 0.68
C HIS A 170 -13.28 6.77 1.47
N PHE A 171 -12.87 5.93 2.43
CA PHE A 171 -11.60 6.09 3.14
C PHE A 171 -10.40 6.17 2.18
N MET A 172 -10.36 5.27 1.20
CA MET A 172 -9.28 5.20 0.22
C MET A 172 -9.19 6.45 -0.65
N LEU A 173 -10.31 7.11 -0.95
CA LEU A 173 -10.33 8.37 -1.67
C LEU A 173 -9.90 9.53 -0.77
N ILE A 174 -10.54 9.69 0.39
CA ILE A 174 -10.31 10.88 1.23
C ILE A 174 -8.88 10.96 1.75
N GLN A 175 -8.19 9.84 2.00
CA GLN A 175 -6.78 9.87 2.42
C GLN A 175 -5.85 10.56 1.41
N TYR A 176 -6.20 10.58 0.12
CA TYR A 176 -5.40 11.22 -0.94
C TYR A 176 -5.92 12.60 -1.32
N PHE A 177 -7.24 12.78 -1.34
CA PHE A 177 -7.87 13.95 -1.95
C PHE A 177 -8.51 14.92 -0.95
N GLY A 178 -8.54 14.58 0.34
CA GLY A 178 -9.22 15.38 1.35
C GLY A 178 -10.72 15.10 1.36
N GLY A 179 -11.49 16.02 1.96
CA GLY A 179 -12.94 15.91 1.99
C GLY A 179 -13.57 15.84 0.59
N LEU A 180 -14.53 14.93 0.42
CA LEU A 180 -15.25 14.62 -0.83
C LEU A 180 -16.75 14.46 -0.56
N PRO A 181 -17.62 14.50 -1.57
CA PRO A 181 -19.00 14.07 -1.41
C PRO A 181 -19.06 12.62 -0.93
N TYR A 182 -19.86 12.35 0.11
CA TYR A 182 -20.11 10.99 0.57
C TYR A 182 -21.37 10.47 -0.12
N ILE A 183 -21.22 9.45 -0.98
CA ILE A 183 -22.33 8.90 -1.77
C ILE A 183 -22.81 7.62 -1.09
N ASP A 184 -23.88 7.73 -0.31
CA ASP A 184 -24.50 6.65 0.47
C ASP A 184 -25.82 6.11 -0.13
N LYS A 185 -26.15 6.53 -1.35
CA LYS A 185 -27.32 6.11 -2.12
C LYS A 185 -27.00 5.94 -3.60
N VAL A 186 -27.88 5.28 -4.34
CA VAL A 186 -27.80 5.22 -5.79
C VAL A 186 -28.20 6.59 -6.35
N LEU A 187 -27.30 7.18 -7.13
CA LEU A 187 -27.60 8.43 -7.82
C LEU A 187 -28.41 8.13 -9.10
N PRO A 188 -29.48 8.89 -9.37
CA PRO A 188 -30.24 8.81 -10.61
C PRO A 188 -29.38 9.30 -11.80
N SER A 189 -29.62 8.74 -12.99
CA SER A 189 -28.85 9.07 -14.20
C SER A 189 -29.37 10.29 -14.96
N ASP A 190 -30.57 10.75 -14.62
CA ASP A 190 -31.32 11.81 -15.29
C ASP A 190 -31.36 13.13 -14.48
N GLU A 191 -30.77 13.17 -13.27
CA GLU A 191 -30.67 14.38 -12.47
C GLU A 191 -29.24 14.95 -12.42
N PRO A 192 -29.07 16.28 -12.40
CA PRO A 192 -27.76 16.90 -12.28
C PRO A 192 -27.15 16.62 -10.90
N PHE A 193 -25.92 16.13 -10.90
CA PHE A 193 -25.15 15.87 -9.68
C PHE A 193 -24.64 17.18 -9.05
N ARG A 194 -25.00 17.45 -7.78
CA ARG A 194 -24.63 18.68 -7.05
C ARG A 194 -24.27 18.45 -5.58
N LEU A 195 -23.78 17.26 -5.22
CA LEU A 195 -23.40 16.99 -3.83
C LEU A 195 -22.13 17.79 -3.47
N PRO A 196 -22.16 18.64 -2.43
CA PRO A 196 -20.98 19.41 -2.05
C PRO A 196 -19.87 18.50 -1.51
N ARG A 197 -18.62 18.96 -1.61
CA ARG A 197 -17.53 18.38 -0.83
C ARG A 197 -17.83 18.56 0.66
N LEU A 198 -17.79 17.48 1.42
CA LEU A 198 -17.80 17.54 2.88
C LEU A 198 -16.38 17.82 3.38
N LYS A 199 -16.24 18.25 4.63
CA LYS A 199 -14.94 18.26 5.31
C LYS A 199 -14.44 16.83 5.51
N TYR A 200 -13.13 16.66 5.70
CA TYR A 200 -12.54 15.34 5.91
C TYR A 200 -13.21 14.57 7.07
N GLN A 201 -13.36 15.21 8.25
CA GLN A 201 -13.93 14.55 9.43
C GLN A 201 -15.41 14.17 9.23
N GLU A 202 -16.16 14.88 8.40
CA GLU A 202 -17.55 14.53 8.08
C GLU A 202 -17.62 13.29 7.17
N CYS A 203 -16.76 13.20 6.15
CA CYS A 203 -16.61 11.98 5.35
C CYS A 203 -16.20 10.79 6.22
N ALA A 204 -15.19 11.00 7.07
CA ALA A 204 -14.66 9.97 7.94
C ALA A 204 -15.72 9.48 8.96
N ALA A 205 -16.56 10.38 9.48
CA ALA A 205 -17.65 9.99 10.37
C ALA A 205 -18.65 9.05 9.66
N LYS A 206 -19.02 9.36 8.41
CA LYS A 206 -19.90 8.48 7.61
C LYS A 206 -19.23 7.14 7.28
N ALA A 207 -17.97 7.14 6.86
CA ALA A 207 -17.20 5.91 6.62
C ALA A 207 -17.09 5.04 7.88
N ALA A 208 -16.93 5.67 9.06
CA ALA A 208 -16.85 4.96 10.32
C ALA A 208 -18.16 4.22 10.67
N LEU A 209 -19.33 4.80 10.33
CA LEU A 209 -20.62 4.12 10.55
C LEU A 209 -20.72 2.84 9.72
N ASP A 210 -20.34 2.92 8.45
CA ASP A 210 -20.32 1.75 7.55
C ASP A 210 -19.35 0.68 8.05
N LEU A 211 -18.13 1.06 8.42
CA LEU A 211 -17.10 0.14 8.89
C LEU A 211 -17.46 -0.49 10.26
N ARG A 212 -18.09 0.27 11.16
CA ARG A 212 -18.58 -0.27 12.45
C ARG A 212 -19.69 -1.29 12.22
N GLN A 213 -20.70 -0.94 11.43
CA GLN A 213 -21.79 -1.88 11.13
C GLN A 213 -21.27 -3.12 10.41
N ALA A 214 -20.31 -2.98 9.50
CA ALA A 214 -19.64 -4.12 8.87
C ALA A 214 -18.95 -5.02 9.91
N ALA A 215 -18.21 -4.44 10.87
CA ALA A 215 -17.57 -5.20 11.94
C ALA A 215 -18.57 -5.92 12.86
N ASP A 216 -19.78 -5.36 13.04
CA ASP A 216 -20.82 -5.98 13.87
C ASP A 216 -21.51 -7.15 13.17
N LEU A 217 -21.64 -7.08 11.84
CA LEU A 217 -22.33 -8.09 11.03
C LEU A 217 -21.41 -9.22 10.54
N LEU A 218 -20.13 -8.91 10.27
CA LEU A 218 -19.21 -9.87 9.66
C LEU A 218 -18.63 -10.86 10.69
N PRO A 219 -18.34 -12.11 10.26
CA PRO A 219 -17.72 -13.11 11.12
C PRO A 219 -16.25 -12.77 11.35
N ILE A 220 -15.66 -13.35 12.40
CA ILE A 220 -14.20 -13.33 12.60
C ILE A 220 -13.53 -14.28 11.59
N ASN A 221 -14.07 -15.49 11.44
CA ASN A 221 -13.59 -16.49 10.52
C ASN A 221 -14.76 -17.05 9.69
N TRP A 222 -14.70 -16.86 8.38
CA TRP A 222 -15.69 -17.37 7.43
C TRP A 222 -15.79 -18.89 7.45
N ASP A 223 -14.69 -19.61 7.70
CA ASP A 223 -14.70 -21.08 7.72
C ASP A 223 -15.57 -21.66 8.87
N ASN A 224 -15.92 -20.83 9.86
CA ASN A 224 -16.80 -21.20 10.97
C ASN A 224 -18.29 -20.84 10.73
N THR A 225 -18.64 -20.27 9.57
CA THR A 225 -20.01 -19.87 9.22
C THR A 225 -20.70 -20.93 8.36
N THR A 226 -22.04 -20.95 8.38
CA THR A 226 -22.81 -21.89 7.54
C THR A 226 -22.57 -21.65 6.05
N ALA A 227 -22.44 -20.38 5.64
CA ALA A 227 -22.16 -20.01 4.26
C ALA A 227 -20.71 -20.28 3.83
N GLY A 228 -19.74 -19.98 4.70
CA GLY A 228 -18.32 -20.04 4.38
C GLY A 228 -17.74 -21.46 4.37
N ILE A 229 -18.36 -22.43 5.04
CA ILE A 229 -17.91 -23.84 5.04
C ILE A 229 -17.86 -24.44 3.62
N GLN A 230 -18.67 -23.92 2.70
CA GLN A 230 -18.69 -24.35 1.28
C GLN A 230 -17.38 -24.01 0.54
N THR A 231 -16.62 -23.06 1.07
CA THR A 231 -15.33 -22.59 0.54
C THR A 231 -14.22 -22.72 1.59
N LEU A 232 -14.31 -23.76 2.45
CA LEU A 232 -13.36 -24.04 3.53
C LEU A 232 -11.91 -23.93 3.07
N GLY A 233 -11.11 -23.14 3.79
CA GLY A 233 -9.69 -22.92 3.49
C GLY A 233 -9.42 -22.00 2.29
N LYS A 234 -10.44 -21.40 1.69
CA LYS A 234 -10.33 -20.45 0.56
C LYS A 234 -10.89 -19.07 0.87
N ASN A 235 -11.28 -18.82 2.12
CA ASN A 235 -11.92 -17.57 2.53
C ASN A 235 -10.95 -16.49 3.03
N GLN A 236 -9.62 -16.69 2.96
CA GLN A 236 -8.67 -15.78 3.61
C GLN A 236 -8.64 -14.34 3.06
N LEU A 237 -9.21 -14.11 1.86
CA LEU A 237 -9.32 -12.78 1.25
C LEU A 237 -10.70 -12.15 1.42
N ARG A 238 -11.68 -12.87 2.02
CA ARG A 238 -13.02 -12.34 2.24
C ARG A 238 -13.02 -11.36 3.42
N ILE A 239 -13.74 -10.26 3.28
CA ILE A 239 -13.82 -9.23 4.32
C ILE A 239 -14.42 -9.86 5.57
N ASN A 240 -13.75 -9.67 6.71
CA ASN A 240 -14.19 -10.17 8.00
C ASN A 240 -14.23 -9.03 9.04
N LYS A 241 -14.66 -9.36 10.26
CA LYS A 241 -14.72 -8.42 11.39
C LYS A 241 -13.39 -7.73 11.67
N ILE A 242 -12.29 -8.46 11.59
CA ILE A 242 -10.95 -7.95 11.91
C ILE A 242 -10.52 -6.90 10.89
N MET A 243 -10.76 -7.12 9.60
CA MET A 243 -10.51 -6.15 8.55
C MET A 243 -11.34 -4.87 8.74
N ALA A 244 -12.63 -5.03 9.08
CA ALA A 244 -13.53 -3.90 9.32
C ALA A 244 -13.10 -3.07 10.55
N LEU A 245 -12.73 -3.70 11.67
CA LEU A 245 -12.19 -3.03 12.85
C LEU A 245 -10.87 -2.31 12.56
N GLY A 246 -9.98 -2.94 11.80
CA GLY A 246 -8.70 -2.35 11.42
C GLY A 246 -8.88 -1.05 10.63
N TYR A 247 -9.78 -1.05 9.64
CA TYR A 247 -10.09 0.16 8.89
C TYR A 247 -10.94 1.17 9.66
N LEU A 248 -11.80 0.73 10.58
CA LEU A 248 -12.52 1.63 11.48
C LEU A 248 -11.52 2.45 12.32
N GLY A 249 -10.57 1.77 12.97
CA GLY A 249 -9.51 2.43 13.74
C GLY A 249 -8.64 3.34 12.88
N LYS A 250 -8.22 2.87 11.69
CA LYS A 250 -7.39 3.65 10.76
C LYS A 250 -8.10 4.91 10.27
N ASN A 251 -9.39 4.79 9.93
CA ASN A 251 -10.22 5.92 9.52
C ASN A 251 -10.33 6.97 10.64
N TYR A 252 -10.57 6.56 11.90
CA TYR A 252 -10.58 7.48 13.03
C TYR A 252 -9.21 8.13 13.28
N LEU A 253 -8.12 7.36 13.22
CA LEU A 253 -6.77 7.90 13.44
C LEU A 253 -6.37 8.91 12.37
N TRP A 254 -6.72 8.65 11.11
CA TRP A 254 -6.51 9.62 10.04
C TRP A 254 -7.32 10.89 10.30
N ALA A 255 -8.60 10.78 10.62
CA ALA A 255 -9.46 11.92 10.93
C ALA A 255 -8.97 12.72 12.16
N ALA A 256 -8.32 12.03 13.11
CA ALA A 256 -7.69 12.64 14.28
C ALA A 256 -6.37 13.35 13.96
N SER A 257 -5.67 12.93 12.90
CA SER A 257 -4.30 13.37 12.62
C SER A 257 -4.20 14.86 12.25
N PRO A 258 -3.06 15.53 12.53
CA PRO A 258 -2.84 16.96 12.34
C PRO A 258 -3.36 17.57 11.03
N LEU A 259 -3.10 16.95 9.87
CA LEU A 259 -3.53 17.51 8.57
C LEU A 259 -5.05 17.50 8.41
N MET A 260 -5.69 16.39 8.75
CA MET A 260 -7.12 16.18 8.61
C MET A 260 -7.89 17.02 9.63
N ASN A 261 -7.38 17.09 10.86
CA ASN A 261 -7.95 17.95 11.88
C ASN A 261 -7.82 19.43 11.50
N PHE A 262 -6.71 19.83 10.87
CA PHE A 262 -6.52 21.20 10.39
C PHE A 262 -7.50 21.54 9.27
N GLU A 263 -7.66 20.66 8.28
CA GLU A 263 -8.63 20.85 7.20
C GLU A 263 -10.06 21.01 7.73
N SER A 264 -10.44 20.22 8.74
CA SER A 264 -11.81 20.21 9.25
C SER A 264 -12.10 21.30 10.30
N THR A 265 -11.12 21.66 11.13
CA THR A 265 -11.32 22.51 12.33
C THR A 265 -10.37 23.70 12.44
N GLY A 266 -9.29 23.74 11.65
CA GLY A 266 -8.20 24.72 11.79
C GLY A 266 -7.14 24.36 12.85
N SER A 267 -7.32 23.28 13.62
CA SER A 267 -6.31 22.83 14.59
C SER A 267 -5.22 21.95 13.97
N LYS A 268 -3.96 22.27 14.26
CA LYS A 268 -2.78 21.52 13.78
C LYS A 268 -2.35 20.39 14.73
N THR A 269 -3.07 20.17 15.82
CA THR A 269 -2.81 19.07 16.76
C THR A 269 -3.72 17.88 16.47
N TYR A 270 -3.50 16.77 17.19
CA TYR A 270 -4.45 15.66 17.14
C TYR A 270 -5.80 16.05 17.73
N ASN A 271 -6.88 15.48 17.18
CA ASN A 271 -8.17 15.47 17.84
C ASN A 271 -8.22 14.29 18.83
N ALA A 272 -8.11 14.59 20.13
CA ALA A 272 -8.02 13.58 21.18
C ALA A 272 -9.21 12.61 21.21
N GLU A 273 -10.43 13.09 20.96
CA GLU A 273 -11.63 12.25 20.98
C GLU A 273 -11.67 11.25 19.82
N LEU A 274 -11.26 11.67 18.61
CA LEU A 274 -11.11 10.76 17.49
C LEU A 274 -9.94 9.78 17.71
N SER A 275 -8.86 10.22 18.35
CA SER A 275 -7.76 9.33 18.75
C SER A 275 -8.24 8.26 19.74
N LYS A 276 -9.06 8.60 20.75
CA LYS A 276 -9.66 7.61 21.66
C LYS A 276 -10.56 6.61 20.92
N LYS A 277 -11.38 7.07 19.97
CA LYS A 277 -12.20 6.17 19.13
C LYS A 277 -11.34 5.23 18.29
N ALA A 278 -10.24 5.71 17.74
CA ALA A 278 -9.28 4.88 17.02
C ALA A 278 -8.66 3.83 17.96
N ALA A 279 -8.18 4.25 19.13
CA ALA A 279 -7.60 3.37 20.14
C ALA A 279 -8.59 2.28 20.58
N ALA A 280 -9.86 2.62 20.78
CA ALA A 280 -10.92 1.67 21.14
C ALA A 280 -11.18 0.62 20.04
N ALA A 281 -11.25 1.04 18.77
CA ALA A 281 -11.45 0.11 17.65
C ALA A 281 -10.26 -0.86 17.50
N PHE A 282 -9.03 -0.36 17.61
CA PHE A 282 -7.84 -1.20 17.59
C PHE A 282 -7.75 -2.10 18.82
N ALA A 283 -8.15 -1.62 20.00
CA ALA A 283 -8.20 -2.42 21.22
C ALA A 283 -9.19 -3.59 21.11
N GLU A 284 -10.38 -3.38 20.52
CA GLU A 284 -11.32 -4.48 20.23
C GLU A 284 -10.69 -5.54 19.32
N LEU A 285 -10.03 -5.11 18.24
CA LEU A 285 -9.31 -6.00 17.33
C LEU A 285 -8.20 -6.78 18.06
N LEU A 286 -7.34 -6.07 18.79
CA LEU A 286 -6.18 -6.66 19.46
C LEU A 286 -6.60 -7.65 20.54
N LYS A 287 -7.70 -7.43 21.27
CA LYS A 287 -8.26 -8.43 22.19
C LYS A 287 -8.64 -9.73 21.49
N LEU A 288 -9.26 -9.63 20.31
CA LEU A 288 -9.64 -10.82 19.54
C LEU A 288 -8.40 -11.58 19.05
N THR A 289 -7.36 -10.89 18.61
CA THR A 289 -6.12 -11.53 18.15
C THR A 289 -5.26 -12.07 19.29
N GLU A 290 -5.10 -11.33 20.39
CA GLU A 290 -4.27 -11.72 21.54
C GLU A 290 -4.90 -12.85 22.35
N SER A 291 -6.24 -12.92 22.42
CA SER A 291 -6.94 -14.07 23.03
C SER A 291 -6.91 -15.33 22.16
N GLY A 292 -6.53 -15.22 20.89
CA GLY A 292 -6.58 -16.30 19.92
C GLY A 292 -7.97 -16.56 19.32
N ALA A 293 -8.98 -15.74 19.65
CA ALA A 293 -10.31 -15.81 19.03
C ALA A 293 -10.27 -15.51 17.52
N ALA A 294 -9.40 -14.59 17.11
CA ALA A 294 -9.08 -14.34 15.71
C ALA A 294 -7.76 -15.04 15.32
N PRO A 295 -7.64 -15.54 14.07
CA PRO A 295 -6.47 -16.32 13.65
C PRO A 295 -5.21 -15.47 13.40
N HIS A 296 -5.30 -14.15 13.49
CA HIS A 296 -4.18 -13.26 13.16
C HIS A 296 -3.17 -13.13 14.31
N LYS A 297 -1.88 -13.28 13.99
CA LYS A 297 -0.75 -13.23 14.92
C LYS A 297 0.48 -12.70 14.21
N LEU A 298 1.34 -11.97 14.92
CA LEU A 298 2.64 -11.54 14.39
C LEU A 298 3.46 -12.77 14.01
N LEU A 299 4.08 -12.73 12.84
CA LEU A 299 5.00 -13.76 12.43
C LEU A 299 6.28 -13.69 13.30
N PRO A 300 6.87 -14.83 13.68
CA PRO A 300 8.19 -14.86 14.28
C PRO A 300 9.20 -14.12 13.39
N PHE A 301 10.18 -13.43 13.99
CA PHE A 301 11.09 -12.57 13.21
C PHE A 301 11.95 -13.33 12.19
N ASN A 302 12.29 -14.59 12.45
CA ASN A 302 12.97 -15.45 11.48
C ASN A 302 12.11 -15.79 10.24
N GLN A 303 10.81 -15.50 10.28
CA GLN A 303 9.87 -15.59 9.17
C GLN A 303 9.38 -14.21 8.71
N TYR A 304 10.01 -13.12 9.15
CA TYR A 304 9.53 -11.75 8.88
C TYR A 304 9.26 -11.49 7.39
N SER A 305 10.15 -11.95 6.51
CA SER A 305 10.02 -11.78 5.06
C SER A 305 8.83 -12.53 4.44
N THR A 306 8.25 -13.53 5.13
CA THR A 306 7.05 -14.24 4.64
C THR A 306 5.78 -13.37 4.68
N ASN A 307 5.83 -12.22 5.35
CA ASN A 307 4.83 -11.16 5.18
C ASN A 307 4.71 -10.70 3.73
N PHE A 308 5.82 -10.74 2.97
CA PHE A 308 5.93 -10.05 1.68
C PHE A 308 6.21 -10.98 0.51
N TYR A 309 6.94 -12.07 0.74
CA TYR A 309 7.16 -13.07 -0.29
C TYR A 309 7.24 -14.50 0.25
N THR A 310 6.85 -15.47 -0.56
CA THR A 310 7.08 -16.89 -0.33
C THR A 310 7.93 -17.46 -1.48
N MET A 311 8.75 -18.47 -1.19
CA MET A 311 9.60 -19.12 -2.18
C MET A 311 9.69 -20.61 -1.85
N GLY A 312 9.59 -21.48 -2.86
CA GLY A 312 9.59 -22.94 -2.67
C GLY A 312 8.33 -23.51 -1.98
N GLN A 313 7.31 -22.68 -1.74
CA GLN A 313 6.12 -23.05 -0.95
C GLN A 313 4.87 -23.23 -1.84
N ASN A 314 5.04 -23.81 -3.02
CA ASN A 314 3.96 -24.00 -4.01
C ASN A 314 3.11 -22.74 -4.23
N PHE A 315 3.77 -21.59 -4.43
CA PHE A 315 3.13 -20.30 -4.68
C PHE A 315 2.18 -19.82 -3.56
N ALA A 316 2.37 -20.29 -2.32
CA ALA A 316 1.60 -19.84 -1.16
C ALA A 316 1.50 -18.31 -1.10
N LEU A 317 0.32 -17.80 -0.76
CA LEU A 317 0.11 -16.36 -0.66
C LEU A 317 0.96 -15.80 0.50
N PRO A 318 1.80 -14.76 0.28
CA PRO A 318 2.51 -14.09 1.36
C PRO A 318 1.56 -13.41 2.35
N GLY A 319 2.01 -13.25 3.59
CA GLY A 319 1.26 -12.60 4.67
C GLY A 319 1.07 -13.48 5.90
N GLY A 320 1.10 -14.81 5.74
CA GLY A 320 0.96 -15.76 6.84
C GLY A 320 -0.21 -15.44 7.78
N THR A 321 0.03 -15.48 9.09
CA THR A 321 -0.96 -15.07 10.11
C THR A 321 -0.99 -13.57 10.36
N GLU A 322 -0.07 -12.79 9.80
CA GLU A 322 0.12 -11.39 10.17
C GLU A 322 -0.62 -10.42 9.24
N ALA A 323 -0.80 -10.77 7.96
CA ALA A 323 -1.60 -9.99 7.02
C ALA A 323 -3.07 -9.91 7.49
N ILE A 324 -3.61 -8.69 7.50
CA ILE A 324 -5.00 -8.40 7.88
C ILE A 324 -5.83 -8.18 6.63
N PHE A 325 -5.37 -7.36 5.69
CA PHE A 325 -6.13 -7.04 4.49
C PHE A 325 -5.26 -7.02 3.23
N SER A 326 -5.68 -7.81 2.25
CA SER A 326 -5.06 -7.95 0.93
C SER A 326 -6.16 -8.16 -0.11
N GLY A 327 -5.98 -7.62 -1.32
CA GLY A 327 -6.89 -7.90 -2.43
C GLY A 327 -6.65 -9.27 -3.08
N PRO A 328 -7.44 -9.64 -4.08
CA PRO A 328 -7.06 -10.67 -5.05
C PRO A 328 -5.82 -10.23 -5.86
N TYR A 329 -5.28 -11.12 -6.67
CA TYR A 329 -4.19 -10.81 -7.59
C TYR A 329 -4.23 -11.74 -8.80
N TRP A 330 -3.70 -11.26 -9.93
CA TRP A 330 -3.77 -11.93 -11.23
C TRP A 330 -3.25 -13.38 -11.20
N GLY A 331 -2.14 -13.61 -10.48
CA GLY A 331 -1.57 -14.93 -10.28
C GLY A 331 -0.20 -14.88 -9.61
N ALA A 332 0.14 -15.98 -8.94
CA ALA A 332 1.35 -16.13 -8.12
C ALA A 332 2.64 -15.74 -8.81
N HIS A 333 2.97 -16.43 -9.90
CA HIS A 333 4.18 -16.14 -10.66
C HIS A 333 4.15 -14.74 -11.33
N GLY A 334 2.94 -14.23 -11.59
CA GLY A 334 2.71 -12.89 -12.15
C GLY A 334 3.34 -11.76 -11.32
N SER A 335 3.45 -11.97 -10.00
CA SER A 335 4.07 -11.01 -9.06
C SER A 335 5.58 -10.80 -9.28
N THR A 336 6.24 -11.72 -9.99
CA THR A 336 7.69 -11.63 -10.23
C THR A 336 8.04 -10.70 -11.38
N TYR A 337 7.10 -10.42 -12.28
CA TYR A 337 7.33 -9.53 -13.41
C TYR A 337 7.39 -8.08 -12.93
N GLY A 338 8.62 -7.62 -12.70
CA GLY A 338 9.02 -6.27 -12.30
C GLY A 338 9.40 -6.17 -10.83
N THR A 339 8.50 -6.46 -9.89
CA THR A 339 8.78 -6.36 -8.44
C THR A 339 10.01 -7.15 -8.00
N ALA A 340 10.22 -8.36 -8.55
CA ALA A 340 11.40 -9.17 -8.22
C ALA A 340 12.73 -8.60 -8.76
N LYS A 341 12.66 -7.70 -9.74
CA LYS A 341 13.80 -7.24 -10.55
C LYS A 341 14.22 -5.80 -10.25
N GLN A 342 13.37 -5.04 -9.54
CA GLN A 342 13.49 -3.58 -9.41
C GLN A 342 14.35 -3.12 -8.21
N TYR A 343 15.02 -4.02 -7.48
CA TYR A 343 15.80 -3.67 -6.29
C TYR A 343 17.30 -4.03 -6.35
N THR A 344 17.72 -4.59 -7.49
CA THR A 344 19.09 -5.07 -7.70
C THR A 344 19.73 -4.28 -8.85
N PRO A 345 20.96 -3.73 -8.70
CA PRO A 345 21.65 -3.00 -9.76
C PRO A 345 21.84 -3.82 -11.04
N ALA A 346 21.75 -3.21 -12.21
CA ALA A 346 21.79 -3.87 -13.51
C ALA A 346 23.04 -4.75 -13.75
N ILE A 347 24.15 -4.45 -13.07
CA ILE A 347 25.39 -5.24 -13.16
C ILE A 347 25.21 -6.69 -12.70
N VAL A 348 24.26 -6.95 -11.78
CA VAL A 348 23.87 -8.31 -11.37
C VAL A 348 22.37 -8.57 -11.43
N GLY A 349 21.56 -7.53 -11.58
CA GLY A 349 20.11 -7.54 -11.71
C GLY A 349 19.68 -7.57 -13.17
N ALA A 350 18.37 -7.51 -13.39
CA ALA A 350 17.76 -7.70 -14.71
C ALA A 350 17.47 -6.40 -15.48
N ASP A 351 17.31 -5.26 -14.79
CA ASP A 351 16.91 -3.98 -15.38
C ASP A 351 17.74 -2.82 -14.76
N ALA A 352 17.79 -1.69 -15.45
CA ALA A 352 18.37 -0.44 -14.97
C ALA A 352 17.44 0.35 -14.04
N LEU A 353 16.13 0.07 -14.06
CA LEU A 353 15.21 0.68 -13.11
C LEU A 353 15.38 0.04 -11.72
N VAL A 354 15.92 0.82 -10.77
CA VAL A 354 16.26 0.37 -9.42
C VAL A 354 15.67 1.34 -8.40
N PHE A 355 14.96 0.82 -7.39
CA PHE A 355 14.51 1.59 -6.23
C PHE A 355 15.45 1.31 -5.06
N ALA A 356 16.15 2.36 -4.61
CA ALA A 356 17.17 2.26 -3.55
C ALA A 356 16.73 3.01 -2.29
N PRO A 357 16.94 2.46 -1.08
CA PRO A 357 16.70 3.17 0.17
C PRO A 357 17.55 4.44 0.26
N THR A 358 16.97 5.56 0.69
CA THR A 358 17.74 6.78 0.93
C THR A 358 18.55 6.67 2.23
N ALA A 359 19.73 7.27 2.28
CA ALA A 359 20.62 7.14 3.44
C ALA A 359 20.01 7.74 4.72
N ASN A 360 19.38 8.92 4.60
CA ASN A 360 18.67 9.55 5.71
C ASN A 360 17.53 8.67 6.25
N TYR A 361 16.83 7.91 5.40
CA TYR A 361 15.81 6.99 5.88
C TYR A 361 16.41 5.75 6.57
N VAL A 362 17.52 5.23 6.05
CA VAL A 362 18.26 4.09 6.64
C VAL A 362 18.74 4.39 8.08
N ASN A 363 18.93 5.65 8.44
CA ASN A 363 19.28 6.02 9.81
C ASN A 363 18.16 5.78 10.83
N TYR A 364 16.88 5.74 10.41
CA TYR A 364 15.75 5.50 11.33
C TYR A 364 15.81 4.14 12.01
N TYR A 365 16.42 3.14 11.37
CA TYR A 365 16.68 1.82 11.96
C TYR A 365 17.44 1.93 13.29
N GLY A 366 18.29 2.94 13.47
CA GLY A 366 19.00 3.13 14.73
C GLY A 366 19.90 1.93 15.10
N MET A 367 20.12 1.74 16.39
CA MET A 367 21.01 0.73 16.95
C MET A 367 20.23 -0.41 17.63
N LYS A 368 20.86 -1.57 17.85
CA LYS A 368 20.28 -2.78 18.45
C LYS A 368 19.74 -2.56 19.86
N ASN A 369 20.35 -1.64 20.61
CA ASN A 369 19.87 -1.21 21.93
C ASN A 369 18.58 -0.38 21.85
N GLY A 370 18.07 -0.09 20.65
CA GLY A 370 16.85 0.64 20.43
C GLY A 370 17.01 2.15 20.38
N LEU A 371 18.23 2.68 20.51
CA LEU A 371 18.49 4.11 20.45
C LEU A 371 18.64 4.60 18.99
N PRO A 372 18.18 5.83 18.67
CA PRO A 372 18.27 6.40 17.33
C PRO A 372 19.72 6.79 16.97
N ILE A 373 19.98 6.99 15.67
CA ILE A 373 21.19 7.63 15.17
C ILE A 373 20.85 9.08 14.88
N ALA A 374 21.35 10.01 15.69
CA ALA A 374 21.06 11.44 15.53
C ALA A 374 21.78 12.06 14.33
N ASN A 375 23.02 11.64 14.06
CA ASN A 375 23.84 12.07 12.94
C ASN A 375 24.73 10.92 12.50
N SER A 376 24.59 10.48 11.25
CA SER A 376 25.37 9.37 10.68
C SER A 376 26.82 9.74 10.36
N ALA A 377 27.17 11.03 10.31
CA ALA A 377 28.53 11.49 10.01
C ALA A 377 29.45 11.56 11.24
N THR A 378 28.91 11.46 12.45
CA THR A 378 29.67 11.61 13.70
C THR A 378 29.35 10.49 14.67
N ALA A 379 30.32 10.10 15.50
CA ALA A 379 30.05 9.20 16.62
C ALA A 379 28.98 9.81 17.53
N ASP A 380 28.04 8.99 17.99
CA ASP A 380 26.86 9.50 18.69
C ASP A 380 27.19 9.86 20.16
N PRO A 381 27.07 11.14 20.57
CA PRO A 381 27.33 11.55 21.95
C PRO A 381 26.24 11.09 22.93
N SER A 382 25.07 10.65 22.44
CA SER A 382 23.92 10.25 23.27
C SER A 382 23.99 8.81 23.78
N GLY A 383 25.08 8.10 23.48
CA GLY A 383 25.32 6.76 24.02
C GLY A 383 24.69 5.61 23.23
N SER A 384 24.19 5.83 22.00
CA SER A 384 23.69 4.73 21.17
C SER A 384 24.77 3.70 20.79
N GLY A 385 26.05 4.10 20.81
CA GLY A 385 27.18 3.29 20.38
C GLY A 385 27.44 3.34 18.86
N TYR A 386 26.72 4.19 18.12
CA TYR A 386 26.96 4.40 16.70
C TYR A 386 28.34 5.03 16.44
N ASP A 387 29.03 4.50 15.44
CA ASP A 387 30.35 4.93 15.00
C ASP A 387 30.37 4.98 13.46
N PRO A 388 30.63 6.14 12.84
CA PRO A 388 30.66 6.29 11.39
C PRO A 388 31.78 5.49 10.71
N GLN A 389 32.83 5.09 11.44
CA GLN A 389 33.86 4.19 10.91
C GLN A 389 33.43 2.73 10.91
N SER A 390 32.35 2.40 11.61
CA SER A 390 31.77 1.05 11.71
C SER A 390 30.24 1.08 11.55
N PRO A 391 29.70 1.65 10.45
CA PRO A 391 28.28 2.05 10.35
C PRO A 391 27.29 0.88 10.30
N TRP A 392 27.81 -0.34 10.14
CA TRP A 392 27.02 -1.58 10.02
C TRP A 392 26.98 -2.38 11.32
N ARG A 393 27.77 -2.02 12.33
CA ARG A 393 27.86 -2.76 13.59
C ARG A 393 26.64 -2.48 14.46
N ASP A 394 26.11 -3.54 15.10
CA ASP A 394 25.06 -3.48 16.13
C ASP A 394 23.85 -2.60 15.78
N ARG A 395 23.40 -2.66 14.52
CA ARG A 395 22.18 -2.00 14.05
C ARG A 395 20.94 -2.78 14.50
N ASP A 396 19.77 -2.16 14.42
CA ASP A 396 18.48 -2.86 14.60
C ASP A 396 18.42 -4.10 13.71
N PRO A 397 17.99 -5.28 14.22
CA PRO A 397 17.96 -6.50 13.42
C PRO A 397 17.22 -6.41 12.08
N ARG A 398 16.20 -5.54 11.98
CA ARG A 398 15.45 -5.28 10.73
C ARG A 398 16.32 -4.62 9.67
N PHE A 399 17.34 -3.84 10.05
CA PHE A 399 18.30 -3.26 9.08
C PHE A 399 18.97 -4.36 8.27
N TYR A 400 19.35 -5.47 8.90
CA TYR A 400 20.01 -6.59 8.21
C TYR A 400 19.05 -7.47 7.40
N ASN A 401 17.74 -7.32 7.60
CA ASN A 401 16.72 -7.98 6.78
C ASN A 401 16.39 -7.13 5.55
N ASP A 402 16.11 -5.84 5.77
CA ASP A 402 15.52 -4.96 4.76
C ASP A 402 16.58 -4.29 3.87
N ILE A 403 17.79 -4.06 4.39
CA ILE A 403 18.84 -3.27 3.75
C ILE A 403 20.06 -4.11 3.42
N ILE A 404 20.54 -3.99 2.18
CA ILE A 404 21.88 -4.44 1.79
C ILE A 404 22.83 -3.25 1.82
N TYR A 405 23.93 -3.43 2.56
CA TYR A 405 25.03 -2.49 2.71
C TYR A 405 26.32 -3.07 2.09
N ASP A 406 27.38 -2.28 2.07
CA ASP A 406 28.62 -2.64 1.39
C ASP A 406 29.26 -3.94 1.91
N GLY A 407 29.74 -4.76 0.98
CA GLY A 407 30.43 -6.01 1.25
C GLY A 407 29.52 -7.23 1.41
N VAL A 408 28.20 -7.07 1.51
CA VAL A 408 27.27 -8.19 1.62
C VAL A 408 27.26 -9.04 0.35
N LYS A 409 27.34 -10.37 0.49
CA LYS A 409 27.22 -11.33 -0.63
C LYS A 409 25.80 -11.30 -1.20
N VAL A 410 25.65 -10.87 -2.46
CA VAL A 410 24.34 -10.75 -3.13
C VAL A 410 24.10 -11.86 -4.15
N VAL A 411 25.14 -12.35 -4.84
CA VAL A 411 25.02 -13.52 -5.73
C VAL A 411 25.50 -14.79 -5.03
N GLN A 412 24.65 -15.81 -4.97
CA GLN A 412 24.92 -17.04 -4.22
C GLN A 412 25.66 -18.09 -5.05
N GLY A 413 25.21 -18.32 -6.28
CA GLY A 413 25.70 -19.32 -7.21
C GLY A 413 27.01 -18.95 -7.92
N THR A 414 27.43 -19.79 -8.86
CA THR A 414 28.71 -19.62 -9.56
C THR A 414 28.69 -18.40 -10.48
N LEU A 415 29.80 -17.66 -10.52
CA LEU A 415 30.02 -16.56 -11.45
C LEU A 415 31.19 -16.90 -12.36
N ALA A 416 31.16 -16.35 -13.58
CA ALA A 416 32.35 -16.32 -14.44
C ALA A 416 33.45 -15.48 -13.77
N ALA A 417 34.72 -15.79 -14.05
CA ALA A 417 35.86 -15.16 -13.39
C ALA A 417 35.85 -13.62 -13.50
N ASN A 418 35.41 -13.08 -14.64
CA ASN A 418 35.28 -11.64 -14.87
C ASN A 418 34.13 -10.98 -14.08
N MET A 419 33.18 -11.76 -13.56
CA MET A 419 32.05 -11.26 -12.76
C MET A 419 32.25 -11.46 -11.25
N GLU A 420 33.28 -12.20 -10.82
CA GLU A 420 33.48 -12.56 -9.42
C GLU A 420 33.64 -11.34 -8.50
N ALA A 421 34.23 -10.26 -9.01
CA ALA A 421 34.33 -8.98 -8.30
C ALA A 421 32.97 -8.34 -7.95
N HIS A 422 31.91 -8.73 -8.66
CA HIS A 422 30.52 -8.26 -8.46
C HIS A 422 29.68 -9.23 -7.65
N ARG A 423 30.25 -10.26 -7.03
CA ARG A 423 29.52 -11.16 -6.12
C ARG A 423 28.98 -10.44 -4.88
N TYR A 424 29.75 -9.46 -4.41
CA TYR A 424 29.49 -8.70 -3.20
C TYR A 424 29.02 -7.29 -3.55
N ALA A 425 28.14 -6.73 -2.74
CA ALA A 425 27.63 -5.38 -2.94
C ALA A 425 28.77 -4.35 -2.82
N ASN A 426 29.21 -3.79 -3.95
CA ASN A 426 30.26 -2.76 -4.01
C ASN A 426 29.66 -1.36 -3.96
N LEU A 427 29.18 -0.98 -2.77
CA LEU A 427 28.39 0.22 -2.51
C LEU A 427 29.20 1.40 -1.95
N PHE A 428 30.49 1.20 -1.67
CA PHE A 428 31.43 2.29 -1.41
C PHE A 428 31.46 3.31 -2.56
N THR A 429 31.91 4.54 -2.29
CA THR A 429 31.99 5.61 -3.30
C THR A 429 32.82 5.14 -4.50
N SER A 430 32.28 5.31 -5.72
CA SER A 430 32.85 4.79 -6.98
C SER A 430 32.89 3.27 -7.13
N GLY A 431 32.26 2.52 -6.22
CA GLY A 431 32.10 1.07 -6.35
C GLY A 431 31.20 0.69 -7.52
N SER A 432 31.36 -0.53 -8.04
CA SER A 432 30.66 -0.99 -9.25
C SER A 432 29.13 -1.05 -9.15
N TYR A 433 28.56 -0.92 -7.95
CA TYR A 433 27.11 -0.86 -7.73
C TYR A 433 26.60 0.58 -7.62
N ARG A 434 27.49 1.58 -7.61
CA ARG A 434 27.16 3.00 -7.53
C ARG A 434 27.06 3.59 -8.93
N ASP A 435 25.83 3.72 -9.40
CA ASP A 435 25.52 4.35 -10.68
C ASP A 435 24.14 4.98 -10.61
N ASP A 436 24.02 6.25 -11.04
CA ASP A 436 22.75 6.98 -10.95
C ASP A 436 21.69 6.43 -11.92
N ARG A 437 22.14 5.86 -13.03
CA ARG A 437 21.27 5.41 -14.13
C ARG A 437 20.75 3.99 -13.90
N SER A 438 21.56 3.09 -13.35
CA SER A 438 21.32 1.66 -13.35
C SER A 438 21.76 0.93 -12.09
N GLY A 439 22.16 1.65 -11.05
CA GLY A 439 22.59 1.09 -9.78
C GLY A 439 22.05 1.84 -8.57
N SER A 440 22.77 1.74 -7.45
CA SER A 440 22.44 2.44 -6.21
C SER A 440 22.91 3.88 -6.28
N ARG A 441 21.95 4.81 -6.15
CA ARG A 441 22.20 6.25 -5.97
C ARG A 441 22.67 6.60 -4.56
N THR A 442 22.47 5.70 -3.60
CA THR A 442 22.42 6.04 -2.17
C THR A 442 23.48 5.32 -1.34
N GLY A 443 24.13 4.29 -1.87
CA GLY A 443 25.03 3.43 -1.09
C GLY A 443 24.32 2.29 -0.37
N TYR A 444 23.03 2.07 -0.66
CA TYR A 444 22.22 0.97 -0.11
C TYR A 444 21.37 0.31 -1.21
N LEU A 445 20.93 -0.94 -0.97
CA LEU A 445 19.88 -1.61 -1.76
C LEU A 445 18.76 -2.11 -0.84
N MET A 446 17.57 -2.31 -1.40
CA MET A 446 16.38 -2.80 -0.69
C MET A 446 16.12 -4.28 -0.94
N PHE A 447 16.07 -5.11 0.10
CA PHE A 447 15.80 -6.55 -0.04
C PHE A 447 14.65 -7.04 0.86
N LYS A 448 13.82 -6.13 1.36
CA LYS A 448 12.62 -6.46 2.15
C LYS A 448 11.62 -7.34 1.40
N PHE A 449 11.43 -7.09 0.09
CA PHE A 449 10.39 -7.71 -0.73
C PHE A 449 10.85 -8.89 -1.57
N VAL A 450 12.16 -9.16 -1.63
CA VAL A 450 12.73 -10.15 -2.54
C VAL A 450 13.82 -10.97 -1.86
N PRO A 451 13.94 -12.28 -2.18
CA PRO A 451 15.07 -13.06 -1.71
C PRO A 451 16.37 -12.58 -2.38
N ARG A 452 17.52 -12.82 -1.75
CA ARG A 452 18.84 -12.45 -2.33
C ARG A 452 19.11 -13.12 -3.68
N THR A 453 18.49 -14.27 -3.91
CA THR A 453 18.56 -15.03 -5.17
C THR A 453 17.76 -14.39 -6.31
N ALA A 454 16.98 -13.33 -6.06
CA ALA A 454 16.33 -12.53 -7.10
C ALA A 454 17.37 -11.66 -7.85
N ASN A 455 18.23 -12.32 -8.63
CA ASN A 455 19.24 -11.71 -9.49
C ASN A 455 19.46 -12.55 -10.76
N ASN A 456 20.18 -12.00 -11.74
CA ASN A 456 20.34 -12.62 -13.07
C ASN A 456 21.20 -13.89 -13.08
N PHE A 457 21.86 -14.23 -11.97
CA PHE A 457 22.70 -15.42 -11.87
C PHE A 457 21.99 -16.54 -11.13
N ASP A 458 21.40 -16.23 -9.97
CA ASP A 458 20.68 -17.22 -9.15
C ASP A 458 19.27 -17.50 -9.68
N GLN A 459 18.69 -16.56 -10.45
CA GLN A 459 17.40 -16.70 -11.11
C GLN A 459 16.26 -17.14 -10.15
N GLY A 460 16.26 -16.61 -8.93
CA GLY A 460 15.30 -16.90 -7.86
C GLY A 460 13.84 -16.55 -8.21
N TRP A 461 13.61 -15.78 -9.27
CA TRP A 461 12.28 -15.47 -9.80
C TRP A 461 11.77 -16.48 -10.83
N ASN A 462 12.55 -17.49 -11.24
CA ASN A 462 12.11 -18.47 -12.23
C ASN A 462 10.90 -19.27 -11.72
N TYR A 463 10.05 -19.72 -12.65
CA TYR A 463 8.80 -20.42 -12.33
C TYR A 463 8.98 -21.55 -11.31
N GLY A 464 9.99 -22.42 -11.51
CA GLY A 464 10.25 -23.56 -10.61
C GLY A 464 10.70 -23.19 -9.19
N GLN A 465 11.06 -21.93 -8.94
CA GLN A 465 11.39 -21.43 -7.60
C GLN A 465 10.14 -21.10 -6.78
N ASN A 466 8.97 -21.06 -7.42
CA ASN A 466 7.68 -20.76 -6.80
C ASN A 466 7.67 -19.43 -6.02
N LEU A 467 8.39 -18.42 -6.51
CA LEU A 467 8.42 -17.09 -5.90
C LEU A 467 7.06 -16.40 -6.09
N ASN A 468 6.48 -15.95 -4.98
CA ASN A 468 5.26 -15.15 -4.95
C ASN A 468 5.49 -13.92 -4.08
N ILE A 469 5.21 -12.72 -4.60
CA ILE A 469 5.44 -11.43 -3.94
C ILE A 469 4.12 -10.69 -3.80
N LYS A 470 3.78 -10.29 -2.58
CA LYS A 470 2.61 -9.46 -2.30
C LYS A 470 2.79 -8.65 -1.03
N VAL A 471 2.56 -7.35 -1.10
CA VAL A 471 2.51 -6.49 0.08
C VAL A 471 1.04 -6.33 0.51
N PRO A 472 0.69 -6.64 1.78
CA PRO A 472 -0.65 -6.42 2.27
C PRO A 472 -0.93 -4.91 2.42
N TYR A 473 -2.19 -4.51 2.29
CA TYR A 473 -2.63 -3.13 2.58
C TYR A 473 -2.60 -2.80 4.09
N MET A 474 -2.70 -3.84 4.91
CA MET A 474 -2.68 -3.77 6.36
C MET A 474 -2.23 -5.10 6.94
N ARG A 475 -1.36 -5.04 7.95
CA ARG A 475 -0.91 -6.19 8.73
C ARG A 475 -0.93 -5.88 10.22
N LEU A 476 -0.85 -6.91 11.07
CA LEU A 476 -1.07 -6.76 12.51
C LEU A 476 -0.06 -5.79 13.17
N ALA A 477 1.18 -5.69 12.67
CA ALA A 477 2.12 -4.68 13.17
C ALA A 477 1.66 -3.23 12.93
N ASP A 478 1.00 -2.94 11.79
CA ASP A 478 0.41 -1.61 11.55
C ASP A 478 -0.66 -1.31 12.61
N ILE A 479 -1.47 -2.31 13.00
CA ILE A 479 -2.48 -2.17 14.07
C ILE A 479 -1.84 -1.82 15.42
N TYR A 480 -0.79 -2.53 15.85
CA TYR A 480 -0.11 -2.22 17.12
C TYR A 480 0.45 -0.80 17.12
N LEU A 481 1.06 -0.37 16.02
CA LEU A 481 1.67 0.96 15.92
C LEU A 481 0.62 2.08 15.79
N MET A 482 -0.48 1.85 15.06
CA MET A 482 -1.61 2.77 15.00
C MET A 482 -2.34 2.85 16.36
N TYR A 483 -2.45 1.73 17.09
CA TYR A 483 -2.97 1.71 18.45
C TYR A 483 -2.08 2.53 19.39
N ALA A 484 -0.76 2.34 19.35
CA ALA A 484 0.17 3.10 20.18
C ALA A 484 0.05 4.62 19.93
N GLU A 485 -0.02 5.02 18.66
CA GLU A 485 -0.24 6.42 18.30
C GLU A 485 -1.58 6.97 18.80
N ALA A 486 -2.67 6.23 18.56
CA ALA A 486 -4.01 6.62 18.95
C ALA A 486 -4.15 6.71 20.48
N ALA A 487 -3.60 5.76 21.22
CA ALA A 487 -3.61 5.76 22.67
C ALA A 487 -2.78 6.92 23.23
N ALA A 488 -1.55 7.13 22.74
CA ALA A 488 -0.69 8.20 23.23
C ALA A 488 -1.26 9.60 22.99
N THR A 489 -1.89 9.81 21.83
CA THR A 489 -2.48 11.11 21.45
C THR A 489 -3.89 11.31 22.03
N GLY A 490 -4.64 10.24 22.26
CA GLY A 490 -5.98 10.30 22.86
C GLY A 490 -5.97 10.50 24.37
N TYR A 491 -5.01 9.86 25.06
CA TYR A 491 -4.88 9.90 26.53
C TYR A 491 -3.72 10.77 27.01
N GLU A 492 -3.00 11.43 26.09
CA GLU A 492 -1.85 12.30 26.37
C GLU A 492 -0.79 11.62 27.27
N SER A 493 -0.59 10.32 27.07
CA SER A 493 0.35 9.53 27.86
C SER A 493 0.85 8.30 27.11
N ALA A 494 2.16 8.04 27.20
CA ALA A 494 2.76 6.82 26.66
C ALA A 494 2.46 5.59 27.51
N THR A 495 2.22 5.77 28.82
CA THR A 495 2.15 4.70 29.82
C THR A 495 0.74 4.45 30.36
N ALA A 496 -0.22 5.34 30.09
CA ALA A 496 -1.61 5.10 30.43
C ALA A 496 -2.18 3.96 29.58
N THR A 497 -2.99 3.10 30.21
CA THR A 497 -3.73 2.05 29.53
C THR A 497 -5.01 2.61 28.94
N THR A 498 -5.40 2.13 27.75
CA THR A 498 -6.69 2.46 27.14
C THR A 498 -7.82 1.77 27.89
N ASP A 499 -8.99 2.42 27.96
CA ASP A 499 -10.16 1.85 28.64
C ASP A 499 -10.52 0.48 28.08
N GLY A 500 -10.60 -0.49 28.98
CA GLY A 500 -10.93 -1.87 28.66
C GLY A 500 -9.82 -2.66 27.96
N PHE A 501 -8.65 -2.11 27.64
CA PHE A 501 -7.51 -2.86 27.09
C PHE A 501 -6.23 -2.54 27.88
N GLY A 502 -5.75 -3.51 28.65
CA GLY A 502 -4.67 -3.33 29.63
C GLY A 502 -3.27 -3.06 29.07
N LYS A 503 -3.16 -2.67 27.79
CA LYS A 503 -1.89 -2.37 27.14
C LYS A 503 -1.76 -0.86 26.95
N SER A 504 -0.67 -0.25 27.42
CA SER A 504 -0.38 1.15 27.14
C SER A 504 0.15 1.35 25.71
N ALA A 505 0.36 2.61 25.31
CA ALA A 505 0.96 2.91 24.01
C ALA A 505 2.40 2.37 23.90
N VAL A 506 3.21 2.51 24.97
CA VAL A 506 4.58 2.00 25.00
C VAL A 506 4.62 0.47 24.99
N ASP A 507 3.69 -0.19 25.67
CA ASP A 507 3.59 -1.66 25.65
C ASP A 507 3.32 -2.16 24.23
N ALA A 508 2.43 -1.50 23.48
CA ALA A 508 2.10 -1.86 22.11
C ALA A 508 3.30 -1.71 21.15
N ILE A 509 4.09 -0.63 21.28
CA ILE A 509 5.35 -0.50 20.53
C ILE A 509 6.32 -1.61 20.90
N ASN A 510 6.44 -1.90 22.20
CA ASN A 510 7.39 -2.90 22.67
C ASN A 510 7.04 -4.32 22.20
N VAL A 511 5.77 -4.65 21.91
CA VAL A 511 5.42 -5.91 21.23
C VAL A 511 6.18 -6.05 19.90
N ILE A 512 6.26 -4.98 19.10
CA ILE A 512 6.96 -4.99 17.81
C ILE A 512 8.46 -5.06 18.00
N ARG A 513 9.00 -4.29 18.94
CA ARG A 513 10.44 -4.23 19.23
C ARG A 513 10.96 -5.55 19.80
N ASP A 514 10.21 -6.16 20.72
CA ASP A 514 10.52 -7.46 21.29
C ASP A 514 10.51 -8.55 20.22
N ARG A 515 9.54 -8.52 19.29
CA ARG A 515 9.51 -9.43 18.13
C ARG A 515 10.80 -9.30 17.33
N ALA A 516 11.21 -8.07 16.99
CA ALA A 516 12.40 -7.82 16.20
C ALA A 516 13.73 -8.07 16.94
N GLY A 517 13.70 -8.20 18.27
CA GLY A 517 14.90 -8.35 19.09
C GLY A 517 15.72 -7.05 19.22
N VAL A 518 15.05 -5.90 19.14
CA VAL A 518 15.64 -4.57 19.41
C VAL A 518 15.28 -4.13 20.83
N GLY A 519 16.16 -3.37 21.47
CA GLY A 519 15.90 -2.84 22.83
C GLY A 519 14.58 -2.07 22.88
N ARG A 520 13.83 -2.21 23.98
CA ARG A 520 12.56 -1.51 24.22
C ARG A 520 12.72 0.02 24.21
N VAL A 521 11.61 0.76 24.09
CA VAL A 521 11.63 2.22 24.13
C VAL A 521 12.29 2.70 25.43
N ALA A 522 13.34 3.52 25.30
CA ALA A 522 14.09 4.01 26.46
C ALA A 522 13.27 5.01 27.29
N ALA A 523 13.48 5.02 28.61
CA ALA A 523 12.75 5.85 29.56
C ALA A 523 12.78 7.35 29.22
N GLN A 524 13.88 7.83 28.62
CA GLN A 524 14.03 9.22 28.18
C GLN A 524 12.97 9.67 27.16
N PHE A 525 12.36 8.75 26.43
CA PHE A 525 11.31 9.05 25.46
C PHE A 525 9.89 8.97 26.05
N LEU A 526 9.74 8.58 27.32
CA LEU A 526 8.43 8.38 27.95
C LEU A 526 7.93 9.59 28.75
N GLY A 527 8.78 10.60 28.92
CA GLY A 527 8.47 11.78 29.76
C GLY A 527 7.40 12.71 29.18
N SER A 528 7.08 12.61 27.89
CA SER A 528 5.96 13.34 27.27
C SER A 528 5.48 12.64 26.00
N THR A 529 4.22 12.88 25.64
CA THR A 529 3.68 12.41 24.35
C THR A 529 4.45 12.98 23.16
N THR A 530 4.99 14.19 23.25
CA THR A 530 5.80 14.78 22.16
C THR A 530 7.07 13.99 21.89
N GLU A 531 7.82 13.60 22.93
CA GLU A 531 9.02 12.78 22.76
C GLU A 531 8.66 11.34 22.36
N PHE A 532 7.64 10.76 22.99
CA PHE A 532 7.18 9.42 22.65
C PHE A 532 6.70 9.31 21.19
N MET A 533 6.04 10.34 20.68
CA MET A 533 5.58 10.38 19.29
C MET A 533 6.74 10.39 18.28
N LYS A 534 7.95 10.85 18.66
CA LYS A 534 9.13 10.67 17.79
C LYS A 534 9.49 9.20 17.64
N GLU A 535 9.41 8.44 18.73
CA GLU A 535 9.65 6.99 18.72
C GLU A 535 8.52 6.23 18.01
N VAL A 536 7.26 6.62 18.17
CA VAL A 536 6.15 6.07 17.36
C VAL A 536 6.43 6.24 15.87
N ARG A 537 6.80 7.46 15.43
CA ARG A 537 7.09 7.76 14.03
C ARG A 537 8.31 6.99 13.51
N ARG A 538 9.34 6.84 14.34
CA ARG A 538 10.55 6.08 14.01
C ARG A 538 10.25 4.59 13.91
N GLU A 539 9.53 4.02 14.87
CA GLU A 539 9.15 2.61 14.86
C GLU A 539 8.26 2.30 13.65
N ARG A 540 7.32 3.18 13.29
CA ARG A 540 6.55 3.08 12.03
C ARG A 540 7.44 3.14 10.79
N ALA A 541 8.44 4.03 10.77
CA ALA A 541 9.39 4.11 9.65
C ALA A 541 10.22 2.83 9.48
N VAL A 542 10.61 2.19 10.59
CA VAL A 542 11.43 0.98 10.55
C VAL A 542 10.58 -0.25 10.25
N GLU A 543 9.53 -0.47 11.03
CA GLU A 543 8.69 -1.65 10.90
C GLU A 543 7.98 -1.68 9.54
N LEU A 544 7.38 -0.55 9.13
CA LEU A 544 6.58 -0.45 7.90
C LEU A 544 7.38 0.10 6.71
N ALA A 545 8.72 0.04 6.77
CA ALA A 545 9.60 0.56 5.73
C ALA A 545 9.19 0.06 4.34
N PHE A 546 9.04 0.97 3.38
CA PHE A 546 8.79 0.67 1.96
C PHE A 546 7.45 -0.01 1.64
N GLU A 547 6.52 -0.11 2.60
CA GLU A 547 5.22 -0.79 2.41
C GLU A 547 4.11 0.17 1.92
N GLY A 548 4.45 1.31 1.30
CA GLY A 548 3.48 2.29 0.79
C GLY A 548 2.81 3.17 1.85
N HIS A 549 3.28 3.13 3.10
CA HIS A 549 2.70 3.91 4.21
C HIS A 549 3.32 5.30 4.38
N ARG A 550 4.61 5.46 4.09
CA ARG A 550 5.41 6.63 4.50
C ARG A 550 4.85 7.95 3.99
N PHE A 551 4.38 7.98 2.74
CA PHE A 551 3.80 9.18 2.14
C PHE A 551 2.56 9.69 2.91
N ASN A 552 1.63 8.79 3.21
CA ASN A 552 0.42 9.15 3.94
C ASN A 552 0.69 9.47 5.41
N ASP A 553 1.66 8.78 6.03
CA ASP A 553 2.12 9.07 7.39
C ASP A 553 2.74 10.48 7.49
N LEU A 554 3.63 10.86 6.58
CA LEU A 554 4.19 12.21 6.55
C LEU A 554 3.11 13.27 6.29
N ARG A 555 2.14 13.00 5.40
CA ARG A 555 1.05 13.94 5.12
C ARG A 555 0.19 14.16 6.34
N ARG A 556 -0.32 13.09 6.96
CA ARG A 556 -1.25 13.19 8.09
C ARG A 556 -0.61 13.85 9.31
N TRP A 557 0.71 13.69 9.51
CA TRP A 557 1.48 14.39 10.54
C TRP A 557 1.85 15.83 10.20
N ARG A 558 1.52 16.32 9.00
CA ARG A 558 1.97 17.62 8.46
C ARG A 558 3.49 17.75 8.34
N LEU A 559 4.20 16.66 8.04
CA LEU A 559 5.67 16.63 7.92
C LEU A 559 6.18 16.54 6.47
N LEU A 560 5.31 16.24 5.50
CA LEU A 560 5.72 16.01 4.10
C LEU A 560 6.59 17.13 3.51
N ALA A 561 6.24 18.39 3.78
CA ALA A 561 6.95 19.57 3.26
C ALA A 561 8.04 20.11 4.21
N GLU A 562 8.33 19.43 5.31
CA GLU A 562 9.25 19.91 6.35
C GLU A 562 10.65 19.27 6.20
N VAL A 563 11.70 20.02 6.51
CA VAL A 563 13.06 19.46 6.65
C VAL A 563 13.14 18.66 7.95
N PRO A 564 13.77 17.47 7.99
CA PRO A 564 14.56 16.85 6.93
C PRO A 564 13.78 15.94 5.96
N TYR A 565 12.46 15.82 6.10
CA TYR A 565 11.65 14.91 5.28
C TYR A 565 11.62 15.29 3.80
N THR A 566 11.87 16.54 3.43
CA THR A 566 12.03 16.94 2.02
C THR A 566 13.36 16.49 1.40
N LEU A 567 14.33 16.05 2.19
CA LEU A 567 15.65 15.64 1.72
C LEU A 567 15.69 14.15 1.40
N LYS A 568 16.38 13.79 0.32
CA LYS A 568 16.87 12.43 0.06
C LYS A 568 18.39 12.48 -0.01
N THR A 569 19.06 11.62 0.76
CA THR A 569 20.54 11.61 0.85
C THR A 569 21.14 10.28 0.39
N ALA A 570 22.43 10.33 0.09
CA ALA A 570 23.30 9.19 -0.19
C ALA A 570 24.43 9.10 0.84
N ALA A 571 24.79 7.89 1.25
CA ALA A 571 25.97 7.62 2.04
C ALA A 571 27.20 7.53 1.13
N GLU A 572 28.21 8.35 1.39
CA GLU A 572 29.50 8.33 0.71
C GLU A 572 30.58 7.90 1.69
N PHE A 573 31.43 6.95 1.29
CA PHE A 573 32.50 6.40 2.12
C PHE A 573 33.47 5.58 1.26
N ASP A 574 34.70 5.43 1.74
CA ASP A 574 35.69 4.51 1.19
C ASP A 574 35.87 3.31 2.11
N ARG A 575 36.21 2.15 1.55
CA ARG A 575 36.57 0.98 2.38
C ARG A 575 37.90 1.26 3.09
N ALA A 576 37.96 0.98 4.39
CA ALA A 576 39.21 1.11 5.14
C ALA A 576 40.25 0.03 4.76
N ALA A 577 39.80 -1.08 4.17
CA ALA A 577 40.63 -2.19 3.71
C ALA A 577 39.96 -2.93 2.54
N THR A 578 40.72 -3.74 1.83
CA THR A 578 40.15 -4.67 0.84
C THR A 578 39.12 -5.58 1.50
N LEU A 579 38.00 -5.82 0.81
CA LEU A 579 36.94 -6.69 1.31
C LEU A 579 37.48 -8.10 1.57
N ASN A 580 37.24 -8.63 2.77
CA ASN A 580 37.51 -10.02 3.11
C ASN A 580 36.18 -10.81 3.08
N PRO A 581 35.97 -11.68 2.07
CA PRO A 581 34.76 -12.50 1.96
C PRO A 581 34.45 -13.41 3.14
N ALA A 582 35.45 -13.79 3.94
CA ALA A 582 35.30 -14.69 5.08
C ALA A 582 34.97 -13.94 6.39
N ALA A 583 35.10 -12.62 6.42
CA ALA A 583 34.81 -11.82 7.60
C ALA A 583 33.31 -11.49 7.72
N ASP A 584 32.85 -11.26 8.94
CA ASP A 584 31.51 -10.71 9.17
C ASP A 584 31.45 -9.28 8.61
N THR A 585 30.62 -9.08 7.58
CA THR A 585 30.49 -7.78 6.90
C THR A 585 29.98 -6.69 7.84
N LYS A 586 29.32 -7.04 8.94
CA LYS A 586 28.88 -6.07 9.97
C LYS A 586 30.04 -5.38 10.66
N LEU A 587 31.23 -5.98 10.64
CA LEU A 587 32.45 -5.45 11.25
C LEU A 587 33.34 -4.70 10.26
N ASN A 588 32.94 -4.61 8.99
CA ASN A 588 33.69 -3.87 7.97
C ASN A 588 33.82 -2.40 8.38
N LYS A 589 35.05 -1.90 8.31
CA LYS A 589 35.36 -0.50 8.59
C LYS A 589 35.37 0.34 7.32
N VAL A 590 34.97 1.59 7.47
CA VAL A 590 34.97 2.60 6.41
C VAL A 590 35.70 3.86 6.86
N VAL A 591 36.15 4.66 5.89
CA VAL A 591 36.71 6.00 6.11
C VAL A 591 35.97 7.01 5.25
N ASN A 592 36.14 8.29 5.56
CA ASN A 592 35.52 9.40 4.83
C ASN A 592 33.97 9.33 4.74
N TYR A 593 33.33 8.69 5.73
CA TYR A 593 31.88 8.55 5.78
C TYR A 593 31.21 9.93 5.91
N ARG A 594 30.26 10.21 5.01
CA ARG A 594 29.44 11.43 5.02
C ARG A 594 28.12 11.19 4.28
N GLU A 595 27.12 12.00 4.58
CA GLU A 595 25.91 12.07 3.77
C GLU A 595 25.98 13.21 2.75
N ARG A 596 25.49 12.94 1.55
CA ARG A 596 25.32 13.92 0.48
C ARG A 596 23.86 14.03 0.11
N VAL A 597 23.31 15.24 0.11
CA VAL A 597 21.97 15.49 -0.43
C VAL A 597 21.99 15.23 -1.93
N ILE A 598 21.10 14.35 -2.40
CA ILE A 598 20.97 14.00 -3.83
C ILE A 598 19.69 14.54 -4.45
N LEU A 599 18.70 14.85 -3.63
CA LEU A 599 17.45 15.48 -4.05
C LEU A 599 16.82 16.21 -2.85
N GLN A 600 16.31 17.41 -3.09
CA GLN A 600 15.43 18.13 -2.18
C GLN A 600 14.10 18.34 -2.88
N ARG A 601 13.03 17.81 -2.30
CA ARG A 601 11.67 17.88 -2.85
C ARG A 601 11.14 19.31 -2.72
N PRO A 602 10.64 19.94 -3.79
CA PRO A 602 10.18 21.33 -3.79
C PRO A 602 8.75 21.46 -3.22
N PHE A 603 8.50 20.83 -2.08
CA PHE A 603 7.17 20.75 -1.49
C PHE A 603 6.80 22.03 -0.76
N THR A 604 5.49 22.28 -0.75
CA THR A 604 4.81 23.46 -0.22
C THR A 604 3.44 23.01 0.27
N GLU A 605 2.66 23.90 0.90
CA GLU A 605 1.35 23.57 1.49
C GLU A 605 0.38 22.86 0.51
N LYS A 606 0.38 23.18 -0.79
CA LYS A 606 -0.50 22.51 -1.77
C LYS A 606 -0.22 21.00 -1.89
N HIS A 607 1.02 20.57 -1.63
CA HIS A 607 1.47 19.19 -1.79
C HIS A 607 1.00 18.27 -0.65
N TYR A 608 0.29 18.78 0.37
CA TYR A 608 -0.38 17.91 1.34
C TYR A 608 -1.61 17.19 0.76
N TRP A 609 -2.13 17.61 -0.39
CA TRP A 609 -3.25 16.95 -1.06
C TRP A 609 -2.93 16.70 -2.53
N LEU A 610 -3.35 15.55 -3.07
CA LEU A 610 -3.29 15.34 -4.51
C LEU A 610 -4.32 16.26 -5.20
N PRO A 611 -4.00 16.83 -6.38
CA PRO A 611 -4.98 17.56 -7.17
C PRO A 611 -6.09 16.61 -7.65
N LEU A 612 -7.34 17.07 -7.59
CA LEU A 612 -8.49 16.42 -8.22
C LEU A 612 -8.41 16.55 -9.74
N LYS A 613 -9.03 15.62 -10.48
CA LYS A 613 -9.09 15.70 -11.94
C LYS A 613 -9.81 16.96 -12.38
N ARG A 614 -9.31 17.61 -13.43
CA ARG A 614 -9.93 18.82 -14.00
C ARG A 614 -11.35 18.56 -14.50
N ALA A 615 -11.58 17.39 -15.08
CA ALA A 615 -12.91 16.98 -15.51
C ALA A 615 -13.92 16.95 -14.35
N ASP A 616 -13.48 16.52 -13.15
CA ASP A 616 -14.36 16.37 -12.00
C ASP A 616 -14.71 17.73 -11.37
N VAL A 617 -13.70 18.60 -11.20
CA VAL A 617 -13.91 19.95 -10.62
C VAL A 617 -14.64 20.93 -11.53
N ASN A 618 -14.78 20.59 -12.81
CA ASN A 618 -15.57 21.35 -13.76
C ASN A 618 -17.00 20.84 -13.91
N MET A 619 -17.39 19.76 -13.22
CA MET A 619 -18.76 19.23 -13.29
C MET A 619 -19.78 20.19 -12.67
N TYR A 620 -19.48 20.75 -11.50
CA TYR A 620 -20.33 21.69 -10.78
C TYR A 620 -19.54 22.49 -9.73
N LYS A 621 -20.04 23.68 -9.40
CA LYS A 621 -19.32 24.70 -8.61
C LYS A 621 -18.93 24.22 -7.21
N GLU A 622 -19.75 23.39 -6.59
CA GLU A 622 -19.57 22.89 -5.22
C GLU A 622 -18.50 21.78 -5.10
N PHE A 623 -18.00 21.25 -6.22
CA PHE A 623 -16.86 20.32 -6.27
C PHE A 623 -15.55 21.05 -6.59
N ALA A 624 -15.16 21.97 -5.71
CA ALA A 624 -13.96 22.77 -5.92
C ALA A 624 -12.66 21.95 -5.84
N GLN A 625 -11.59 22.47 -6.45
CA GLN A 625 -10.24 21.92 -6.38
C GLN A 625 -9.63 22.02 -4.97
N ASN A 626 -8.61 21.21 -4.67
CA ASN A 626 -7.80 21.34 -3.47
C ASN A 626 -6.97 22.64 -3.47
N PRO A 627 -6.69 23.24 -2.29
CA PRO A 627 -5.99 24.52 -2.21
C PRO A 627 -4.64 24.52 -2.94
N GLY A 628 -4.45 25.51 -3.83
CA GLY A 628 -3.20 25.74 -4.56
C GLY A 628 -3.00 24.95 -5.86
N TRP A 629 -3.98 24.15 -6.28
CA TRP A 629 -3.95 23.35 -7.52
C TRP A 629 -4.79 23.91 -8.66
#